data_AF-A0AAD4WMY7-F1
#
_entry.id   AF-A0AAD4WMY7-F1
#
_cell.length_a   1.000
_cell.length_b   1.000
_cell.length_c   1.000
_cell.angle_alpha   90.00
_cell.angle_beta   90.00
_cell.angle_gamma   90.00
#
_symmetry.space_group_name_H-M   'P 1'
#
loop_
_entity.id
_entity.type
_entity.pdbx_description
1 polymer ?
#
loop_
_entity_poly.entity_id
_entity_poly.type
_entity_poly.pdbx_seq_one_letter_code
_entity_poly.pdbx_strand_id
1 'polypeptide(L)'
;MEQIFHEQFYRPEPEVSMADLAKIRQKPNESIQEYLRRFREAKARCKVNMLEHEFAKLAQGGLLLDLRKKFEGNEFCDFYDLLLRWIDTKHF
;
A
#
# COMPACT_ATOMS: atom_id res chain seq x y z
N MET A 1 2.79 -35.69 -9.65
CA MET A 1 2.93 -35.13 -11.00
C MET A 1 2.68 -33.61 -11.02
N GLU A 2 1.95 -33.03 -10.05
CA GLU A 2 1.71 -31.58 -9.96
C GLU A 2 2.91 -30.77 -9.40
N GLN A 3 3.71 -31.33 -8.49
CA GLN A 3 4.86 -30.61 -7.89
C GLN A 3 5.93 -30.20 -8.91
N ILE A 4 6.18 -31.01 -9.94
CA ILE A 4 7.26 -30.78 -10.92
C ILE A 4 6.88 -29.65 -11.90
N PHE A 5 5.59 -29.47 -12.21
CA PHE A 5 5.13 -28.36 -13.05
C PHE A 5 5.17 -27.01 -12.32
N HIS A 6 4.93 -27.01 -11.01
CA HIS A 6 5.04 -25.79 -10.21
C HIS A 6 6.50 -25.30 -10.14
N GLU A 7 7.50 -26.16 -9.97
CA GLU A 7 8.90 -25.71 -9.90
C GLU A 7 9.45 -25.14 -11.22
N GLN A 8 9.00 -25.63 -12.38
CA GLN A 8 9.56 -25.20 -13.66
C GLN A 8 9.01 -23.86 -14.16
N PHE A 9 7.81 -23.46 -13.73
CA PHE A 9 7.12 -22.27 -14.25
C PHE A 9 6.67 -21.28 -13.18
N TYR A 10 6.62 -21.67 -11.90
CA TYR A 10 6.34 -20.74 -10.82
C TYR A 10 7.60 -19.96 -10.47
N ARG A 11 7.74 -18.77 -11.06
CA ARG A 11 8.66 -17.76 -10.53
C ARG A 11 7.90 -17.02 -9.42
N PRO A 12 8.22 -17.23 -8.13
CA PRO A 12 7.65 -16.40 -7.09
C PRO A 12 7.97 -14.94 -7.41
N GLU A 13 6.96 -14.08 -7.31
CA GLU A 13 7.19 -12.65 -7.45
C GLU A 13 8.29 -12.24 -6.45
N PRO A 14 9.19 -11.32 -6.83
CA PRO A 14 10.30 -10.94 -5.97
C PRO A 14 9.78 -10.44 -4.62
N GLU A 15 10.45 -10.87 -3.56
CA GLU A 15 10.19 -10.38 -2.21
C GLU A 15 10.34 -8.87 -2.16
N VAL A 16 9.45 -8.20 -1.43
CA VAL A 16 9.44 -6.74 -1.32
C VAL A 16 10.08 -6.37 0.01
N SER A 17 11.16 -5.59 -0.01
CA SER A 17 11.75 -5.07 1.22
C SER A 17 10.93 -3.90 1.79
N MET A 18 11.15 -3.54 3.06
CA MET A 18 10.57 -2.30 3.61
C MET A 18 11.01 -1.06 2.84
N ALA A 19 12.24 -1.03 2.33
CA ALA A 19 12.74 0.08 1.52
C ALA A 19 12.00 0.18 0.18
N ASP A 20 11.61 -0.96 -0.40
CA ASP A 20 10.84 -0.98 -1.64
C ASP A 20 9.39 -0.54 -1.39
N LEU A 21 8.76 -1.02 -0.31
CA LEU A 21 7.46 -0.50 0.16
C LEU A 21 7.49 1.02 0.33
N ALA A 22 8.51 1.53 1.02
CA ALA A 22 8.67 2.96 1.29
C ALA A 22 8.93 3.80 0.04
N LYS A 23 9.23 3.20 -1.12
CA LYS A 23 9.39 3.88 -2.42
C LYS A 23 8.10 3.87 -3.25
N ILE A 24 7.08 3.11 -2.85
CA ILE A 24 5.81 3.07 -3.58
C ILE A 24 5.14 4.44 -3.46
N ARG A 25 4.84 5.05 -4.61
CA ARG A 25 4.13 6.33 -4.73
C ARG A 25 2.87 6.16 -5.56
N GLN A 26 1.86 6.95 -5.24
CA GLN A 26 0.67 7.14 -6.06
C GLN A 26 1.09 7.80 -7.37
N LYS A 27 0.68 7.24 -8.50
CA LYS A 27 0.94 7.84 -9.82
C LYS A 27 -0.06 8.97 -10.08
N PRO A 28 0.28 10.00 -10.88
CA PRO A 28 -0.63 11.12 -11.17
C PRO A 28 -2.00 10.71 -11.72
N ASN A 29 -2.02 9.64 -12.54
CA ASN A 29 -3.24 9.13 -13.19
C ASN A 29 -3.86 7.93 -12.45
N GLU A 30 -3.37 7.61 -11.25
CA GLU A 30 -3.83 6.48 -10.45
C GLU A 30 -4.75 6.98 -9.34
N SER A 31 -5.95 6.39 -9.24
CA SER A 31 -6.86 6.69 -8.14
C SER A 31 -6.26 6.24 -6.80
N ILE A 32 -6.72 6.84 -5.70
CA ILE A 32 -6.28 6.43 -4.36
C ILE A 32 -6.58 4.95 -4.11
N GLN A 33 -7.74 4.44 -4.57
CA GLN A 33 -8.11 3.04 -4.40
C GLN A 33 -7.14 2.09 -5.13
N GLU A 34 -6.76 2.42 -6.37
CA GLU A 34 -5.79 1.63 -7.13
C GLU A 34 -4.41 1.66 -6.47
N TYR A 35 -3.98 2.83 -6.01
CA TYR A 35 -2.74 2.99 -5.26
C TYR A 35 -2.73 2.15 -3.97
N LEU A 36 -3.77 2.26 -3.15
CA LEU A 36 -3.89 1.53 -1.88
C LEU A 36 -3.96 0.03 -2.11
N ARG A 37 -4.66 -0.43 -3.15
CA ARG A 37 -4.68 -1.84 -3.56
C ARG A 37 -3.26 -2.33 -3.87
N ARG A 38 -2.52 -1.62 -4.71
CA ARG A 38 -1.13 -1.96 -5.08
C ARG A 38 -0.17 -1.92 -3.89
N PHE A 39 -0.36 -0.98 -2.98
CA PHE A 39 0.42 -0.88 -1.76
C PHE A 39 0.19 -2.08 -0.84
N ARG A 40 -1.07 -2.53 -0.68
CA ARG A 40 -1.44 -3.72 0.08
C ARG A 40 -0.89 -5.01 -0.54
N GLU A 41 -0.96 -5.14 -1.86
CA GLU A 41 -0.37 -6.27 -2.60
C GLU A 41 1.15 -6.34 -2.44
N ALA A 42 1.83 -5.19 -2.40
CA ALA A 42 3.26 -5.15 -2.09
C ALA A 42 3.55 -5.54 -0.63
N LYS A 43 2.69 -5.15 0.33
CA LYS A 43 2.85 -5.52 1.74
C LYS A 43 2.71 -7.01 1.98
N ALA A 44 1.82 -7.69 1.25
CA ALA A 44 1.66 -9.14 1.31
C ALA A 44 2.95 -9.90 0.95
N ARG A 45 3.84 -9.28 0.18
CA ARG A 45 5.16 -9.82 -0.21
C ARG A 45 6.31 -9.32 0.66
N CYS A 46 6.03 -8.46 1.63
CA CYS A 46 7.02 -8.01 2.61
C CYS A 46 6.90 -8.87 3.87
N LYS A 47 7.89 -9.75 4.06
CA LYS A 47 7.98 -10.69 5.19
C LYS A 47 8.28 -10.02 6.54
N VAL A 48 8.58 -8.72 6.53
CA VAL A 48 8.84 -7.97 7.76
C VAL A 48 7.52 -7.69 8.47
N ASN A 49 7.48 -8.04 9.76
CA ASN A 49 6.35 -7.72 10.63
C ASN A 49 6.31 -6.20 10.85
N MET A 50 5.12 -5.61 10.71
CA MET A 50 4.94 -4.16 10.74
C MET A 50 3.62 -3.87 11.46
N LEU A 51 3.63 -2.87 12.33
CA LEU A 51 2.42 -2.40 13.01
C LEU A 51 1.49 -1.72 12.01
N GLU A 52 0.18 -1.90 12.15
CA GLU A 52 -0.83 -1.34 11.23
C GLU A 52 -0.71 0.19 11.08
N HIS A 53 -0.43 0.91 12.16
CA HIS A 53 -0.25 2.36 12.09
C HIS A 53 1.01 2.77 11.32
N GLU A 54 2.11 2.02 11.41
CA GLU A 54 3.32 2.29 10.61
C GLU A 54 3.07 1.97 9.13
N PHE A 55 2.31 0.92 8.85
CA PHE A 55 1.86 0.59 7.51
C PHE A 55 0.97 1.71 6.91
N ALA A 56 0.04 2.25 7.69
CA ALA A 56 -0.81 3.37 7.28
C ALA A 56 0.01 4.65 7.03
N LYS A 57 0.99 4.98 7.89
CA LYS A 57 1.90 6.12 7.71
C LYS A 57 2.72 6.01 6.42
N LEU A 58 3.25 4.81 6.11
CA LEU A 58 3.97 4.60 4.85
C LEU A 58 3.05 4.76 3.64
N ALA A 59 1.81 4.24 3.71
CA ALA A 59 0.83 4.40 2.65
C ALA A 59 0.47 5.88 2.43
N GLN A 60 0.22 6.64 3.50
CA GLN A 60 -0.03 8.09 3.46
C GLN A 60 1.17 8.85 2.87
N GLY A 61 2.38 8.48 3.28
CA GLY A 61 3.65 9.02 2.80
C GLY A 61 3.95 8.71 1.33
N GLY A 62 3.16 7.85 0.67
CA GLY A 62 3.24 7.62 -0.76
C GLY A 62 2.14 8.29 -1.59
N LEU A 63 1.13 8.91 -0.97
CA LEU A 63 0.09 9.67 -1.67
C LEU A 63 0.66 10.90 -2.40
N LEU A 64 -0.05 11.34 -3.44
CA LEU A 64 0.21 12.61 -4.12
C LEU A 64 0.20 13.78 -3.12
N LEU A 65 1.01 14.81 -3.38
CA LEU A 65 1.22 15.91 -2.45
C LEU A 65 -0.10 16.59 -2.04
N ASP A 66 -0.98 16.85 -3.00
CA ASP A 66 -2.26 17.53 -2.73
C ASP A 66 -3.17 16.72 -1.81
N LEU A 67 -3.15 15.39 -1.95
CA LEU A 67 -3.89 14.48 -1.10
C LEU A 67 -3.22 14.34 0.27
N ARG A 68 -1.88 14.30 0.32
CA ARG A 68 -1.13 14.28 1.57
C ARG A 68 -1.42 15.51 2.43
N LYS A 69 -1.48 16.70 1.82
CA LYS A 69 -1.85 17.95 2.50
C LYS A 69 -3.26 17.89 3.08
N LYS A 70 -4.22 17.28 2.38
CA LYS A 70 -5.58 17.06 2.92
C LYS A 70 -5.60 16.18 4.17
N PHE A 71 -4.64 15.25 4.26
CA PHE A 71 -4.51 14.33 5.40
C PHE A 71 -3.44 14.78 6.40
N GLU A 72 -2.88 15.99 6.27
CA GLU A 72 -1.87 16.49 7.21
C GLU A 72 -2.47 16.60 8.62
N GLY A 73 -1.72 16.18 9.64
CA GLY A 73 -2.21 16.13 11.03
C GLY A 73 -3.20 15.00 11.36
N ASN A 74 -3.58 14.16 10.40
CA ASN A 74 -4.40 12.98 10.68
C ASN A 74 -3.53 11.81 11.12
N GLU A 75 -3.86 11.23 12.27
CA GLU A 75 -3.35 9.92 12.68
C GLU A 75 -4.33 8.82 12.24
N PHE A 76 -3.78 7.78 11.64
CA PHE A 76 -4.53 6.60 11.20
C PHE A 76 -4.14 5.43 12.10
N CYS A 77 -5.12 4.79 12.74
CA CYS A 77 -4.86 3.65 13.61
C CYS A 77 -4.52 2.41 12.76
N ASP A 78 -5.14 2.32 11.58
CA ASP A 78 -4.88 1.28 10.60
C ASP A 78 -5.09 1.75 9.14
N PHE A 79 -4.85 0.83 8.21
CA PHE A 79 -5.01 1.08 6.78
C PHE A 79 -6.47 1.29 6.34
N TYR A 80 -7.45 0.74 7.08
CA TYR A 80 -8.87 0.91 6.78
C TYR A 80 -9.35 2.30 7.14
N ASP A 81 -8.85 2.90 8.23
CA ASP A 81 -9.12 4.30 8.59
C ASP A 81 -8.71 5.26 7.46
N LEU A 82 -7.57 4.99 6.82
CA LEU A 82 -7.10 5.76 5.67
C LEU A 82 -8.07 5.67 4.48
N LEU A 83 -8.60 4.47 4.23
CA LEU A 83 -9.55 4.24 3.14
C LEU A 83 -10.91 4.90 3.43
N LEU A 84 -11.42 4.80 4.66
CA LEU A 84 -12.70 5.38 5.05
C LEU A 84 -12.68 6.91 4.99
N ARG A 85 -11.65 7.55 5.56
CA ARG A 85 -11.51 9.02 5.50
C ARG A 85 -11.39 9.55 4.08
N TRP A 86 -10.82 8.76 3.16
CA TRP A 86 -10.83 9.12 1.74
C TRP A 86 -12.24 9.14 1.15
N ILE A 87 -13.06 8.12 1.45
CA ILE A 87 -14.45 8.05 0.99
C ILE A 87 -15.22 9.28 1.52
N ASP A 88 -15.00 9.66 2.78
CA ASP A 88 -15.67 10.82 3.38
C ASP A 88 -15.25 12.15 2.74
N THR A 89 -13.97 12.31 2.36
CA THR A 89 -13.50 13.52 1.65
C THR A 89 -14.06 13.69 0.23
N LYS A 90 -14.77 12.70 -0.33
CA LYS A 90 -15.47 12.81 -1.62
C LYS A 90 -16.88 13.41 -1.51
N HIS A 91 -17.40 13.56 -0.28
CA HIS A 91 -18.75 14.05 -0.01
C HIS A 91 -18.81 15.54 0.41
N PHE A 92 -17.70 16.26 0.30
CA PHE A 92 -17.62 17.72 0.47
C PHE A 92 -17.23 18.42 -0.82
#